data_AF-A0A8J5LBB3-F1
#
_entry.id   AF-A0A8J5LBB3-F1
#
_cell.length_a   1.000
_cell.length_b   1.000
_cell.length_c   1.000
_cell.angle_alpha   90.00
_cell.angle_beta   90.00
_cell.angle_gamma   90.00
#
_symmetry.space_group_name_H-M   'P 1'
#
loop_
_entity.id
_entity.type
_entity.pdbx_description
1 polymer ?
#
loop_
_entity_poly.entity_id
_entity_poly.type
_entity_poly.pdbx_seq_one_letter_code
_entity_poly.pdbx_strand_id
1 'polypeptide(L)'
;MHLQKQQQGSMMTTIVNLAEAKLTQEGVKAPSHVILSVYKSLVVGGVTRGVSKDLSSIENLFPYQSAPQEEDGKYEKGLDIDVHIVGSLPTIIYIPDFIYQSEQSQLLHDIYEAPASRWKSLKNRRLQNWGGVVHEKGLLPQPMPSWLTKTTQRICQKTGLFPSAINHVLINEYLPDQGIMPHQDGPAYFPVVAILSLESPITIEFTPHPRSKDRDLSVSETAIGQEDSPSINSDEHDSFSILLMPRSLLIFKDHAYTDYLHGIQDSVSLNLDKARIVVNTAQVMELKETELLHGDVNMCQSIMFRRTSKRVSLTCRLVLKVHKNLFKF
;
A
#
# COMPACT_ATOMS: atom_id res chain seq x y z
N MET A 1 17.07 30.98 -26.06
CA MET A 1 16.34 30.04 -25.17
C MET A 1 16.99 28.65 -25.05
N HIS A 2 17.56 28.09 -26.12
CA HIS A 2 18.23 26.77 -26.09
C HIS A 2 19.60 26.77 -25.36
N LEU A 3 20.42 27.82 -25.51
CA LEU A 3 21.71 27.94 -24.81
C LEU A 3 21.59 28.13 -23.28
N GLN A 4 20.52 28.78 -22.80
CA GLN A 4 20.30 29.04 -21.37
C GLN A 4 19.94 27.76 -20.59
N LYS A 5 19.17 26.84 -21.22
CA LYS A 5 18.85 25.53 -20.65
C LYS A 5 20.07 24.59 -20.62
N GLN A 6 20.93 24.63 -21.64
CA GLN A 6 22.19 23.86 -21.66
C GLN A 6 23.18 24.31 -20.57
N GLN A 7 23.31 25.63 -20.33
CA GLN A 7 24.17 26.15 -19.26
C GLN A 7 23.63 25.81 -17.85
N GLN A 8 22.30 25.81 -17.65
CA GLN A 8 21.70 25.39 -16.38
C GLN A 8 21.89 23.89 -16.10
N GLY A 9 21.74 23.03 -17.11
CA GLY A 9 22.00 21.60 -16.98
C GLY A 9 23.46 21.30 -16.61
N SER A 10 24.41 21.98 -17.26
CA SER A 10 25.84 21.82 -16.97
C SER A 10 26.22 22.26 -15.55
N MET A 11 25.66 23.37 -15.04
CA MET A 11 25.93 23.83 -13.67
C MET A 11 25.38 22.87 -12.62
N MET A 12 24.19 22.31 -12.86
CA MET A 12 23.54 21.39 -11.92
C MET A 12 24.33 20.07 -11.79
N THR A 13 24.83 19.54 -12.91
CA THR A 13 25.68 18.34 -12.91
C THR A 13 27.01 18.59 -12.19
N THR A 14 27.64 19.75 -12.37
CA THR A 14 28.88 20.10 -11.67
C THR A 14 28.67 20.20 -10.15
N ILE A 15 27.56 20.76 -9.69
CA ILE A 15 27.25 20.92 -8.26
C ILE A 15 26.99 19.57 -7.59
N VAL A 16 26.25 18.68 -8.26
CA VAL A 16 25.98 17.31 -7.74
C VAL A 16 27.30 16.54 -7.62
N ASN A 17 28.17 16.61 -8.62
CA ASN A 17 29.46 15.91 -8.61
C ASN A 17 30.40 16.44 -7.50
N LEU A 18 30.39 17.75 -7.24
CA LEU A 18 31.17 18.36 -6.14
C LEU A 18 30.63 17.95 -4.76
N ALA A 19 29.31 17.86 -4.60
CA ALA A 19 28.68 17.42 -3.36
C ALA A 19 28.97 15.94 -3.08
N GLU A 20 28.87 15.07 -4.08
CA GLU A 20 29.19 13.65 -3.97
C GLU A 20 30.68 13.42 -3.64
N ALA A 21 31.58 14.17 -4.29
CA ALA A 21 33.02 14.08 -4.01
C ALA A 21 33.35 14.50 -2.56
N LYS A 22 32.68 15.52 -2.04
CA LYS A 22 32.89 16.01 -0.66
C LYS A 22 32.36 15.03 0.39
N LEU A 23 31.17 14.47 0.17
CA LEU A 23 30.57 13.46 1.05
C LEU A 23 31.37 12.15 1.09
N THR A 24 31.98 11.79 -0.05
CA THR A 24 32.88 10.64 -0.15
C THR A 24 34.18 10.88 0.62
N GLN A 25 34.75 12.09 0.57
CA GLN A 25 35.94 12.46 1.37
C GLN A 25 35.67 12.44 2.88
N GLU A 26 34.44 12.69 3.31
CA GLU A 26 34.01 12.65 4.72
C GLU A 26 33.54 11.25 5.16
N GLY A 27 33.73 10.23 4.33
CA GLY A 27 33.50 8.82 4.69
C GLY A 27 32.06 8.32 4.53
N VAL A 28 31.16 9.10 3.92
CA VAL A 28 29.77 8.70 3.67
C VAL A 28 29.71 7.83 2.41
N LYS A 29 29.52 6.51 2.59
CA LYS A 29 29.56 5.54 1.48
C LYS A 29 28.34 5.55 0.53
N ALA A 30 27.24 6.21 0.90
CA ALA A 30 26.05 6.40 0.05
C ALA A 30 25.14 7.49 0.65
N PRO A 31 25.06 8.70 0.06
CA PRO A 31 24.16 9.73 0.57
C PRO A 31 22.69 9.34 0.35
N SER A 32 21.82 9.58 1.33
CA SER A 32 20.38 9.36 1.17
C SER A 32 19.75 10.40 0.21
N HIS A 33 18.69 10.01 -0.50
CA HIS A 33 17.98 10.85 -1.48
C HIS A 33 17.51 12.21 -0.90
N VAL A 34 17.30 12.27 0.42
CA VAL A 34 16.92 13.47 1.16
C VAL A 34 18.05 14.53 1.16
N ILE A 35 19.32 14.12 1.27
CA ILE A 35 20.47 15.04 1.31
C ILE A 35 20.65 15.73 -0.05
N LEU A 36 20.48 14.99 -1.14
CA LEU A 36 20.54 15.52 -2.51
C LEU A 36 19.35 16.46 -2.83
N SER A 37 18.18 16.20 -2.26
CA SER A 37 16.98 17.05 -2.39
C SER A 37 17.13 18.43 -1.73
N VAL A 38 17.72 18.47 -0.53
CA VAL A 38 17.96 19.72 0.21
C VAL A 38 18.98 20.61 -0.52
N TYR A 39 20.05 20.01 -1.06
CA TYR A 39 21.04 20.74 -1.86
C TYR A 39 20.42 21.36 -3.13
N LYS A 40 19.49 20.67 -3.79
CA LYS A 40 18.77 21.19 -4.97
C LYS A 40 17.83 22.35 -4.62
N SER A 41 17.15 22.30 -3.47
CA SER A 41 16.22 23.37 -3.04
C SER A 41 16.93 24.70 -2.74
N LEU A 42 18.16 24.67 -2.20
CA LEU A 42 18.96 25.88 -1.94
C LEU A 42 19.37 26.62 -3.24
N VAL A 43 19.47 25.90 -4.36
CA VAL A 43 19.84 26.47 -5.67
C VAL A 43 18.64 27.05 -6.41
N VAL A 44 17.45 26.46 -6.25
CA VAL A 44 16.21 26.93 -6.90
C VAL A 44 15.62 28.17 -6.19
N GLY A 45 15.88 28.34 -4.89
CA GLY A 45 15.35 29.46 -4.08
C GLY A 45 16.00 30.84 -4.29
N GLY A 46 16.91 31.00 -5.27
CA GLY A 46 17.41 32.32 -5.65
C GLY A 46 18.37 32.99 -4.67
N VAL A 47 19.21 32.24 -3.94
CA VAL A 47 20.37 32.83 -3.25
C VAL A 47 21.51 33.04 -4.24
N THR A 48 21.33 33.96 -5.18
CA THR A 48 22.42 34.57 -5.95
C THR A 48 22.79 35.90 -5.29
N ARG A 49 23.35 35.86 -4.08
CA ARG A 49 24.16 36.98 -3.59
C ARG A 49 25.42 36.46 -2.93
N GLY A 50 26.52 36.61 -3.66
CA GLY A 50 27.88 36.64 -3.16
C GLY A 50 28.31 35.38 -2.42
N VAL A 51 28.93 34.46 -3.16
CA VAL A 51 29.87 33.50 -2.55
C VAL A 51 31.10 34.30 -2.11
N SER A 52 30.98 34.99 -0.98
CA SER A 52 32.12 35.44 -0.21
C SER A 52 32.62 34.24 0.58
N LYS A 53 33.92 34.02 0.50
CA LYS A 53 34.67 33.01 1.24
C LYS A 53 34.48 33.24 2.74
N ASP A 54 33.57 32.51 3.37
CA ASP A 54 33.69 32.18 4.80
C ASP A 54 32.75 31.01 5.13
N LEU A 55 33.34 29.83 5.29
CA LEU A 55 32.66 28.57 5.61
C LEU A 55 32.27 28.45 7.10
N SER A 56 32.62 29.45 7.93
CA SER A 56 32.32 29.48 9.37
C SER A 56 30.86 29.82 9.69
N SER A 57 30.07 30.28 8.72
CA SER A 57 28.65 30.63 8.93
C SER A 57 27.68 29.49 8.64
N ILE A 58 28.12 28.40 7.99
CA ILE A 58 27.28 27.24 7.65
C ILE A 58 27.21 26.23 8.81
N GLU A 59 28.23 26.17 9.67
CA GLU A 59 28.24 25.31 10.86
C GLU A 59 27.17 25.69 11.91
N ASN A 60 26.68 26.94 11.89
CA ASN A 60 25.64 27.39 12.81
C ASN A 60 24.21 27.14 12.33
N LEU A 61 24.01 26.66 11.09
CA LEU A 61 22.68 26.31 10.55
C LEU A 61 22.30 24.84 10.78
N PHE A 62 23.25 24.01 11.19
CA PHE A 62 23.02 22.61 11.51
C PHE A 62 23.84 22.24 12.74
N PRO A 63 23.32 22.38 13.98
CA PRO A 63 23.95 21.73 15.11
C PRO A 63 24.03 20.25 14.78
N TYR A 64 25.25 19.72 14.83
CA TYR A 64 25.61 18.33 14.57
C TYR A 64 24.71 17.42 15.42
N GLN A 65 23.59 16.96 14.86
CA GLN A 65 22.80 15.90 15.47
C GLN A 65 23.46 14.60 15.05
N SER A 66 24.24 14.03 15.98
CA SER A 66 24.66 12.64 15.93
C SER A 66 23.48 11.75 15.53
N ALA A 67 23.77 10.69 14.76
CA ALA A 67 22.81 9.67 14.36
C ALA A 67 21.85 9.33 15.51
N PRO A 68 20.53 9.20 15.25
CA PRO A 68 19.59 8.93 16.32
C PRO A 68 19.98 7.58 16.93
N GLN A 69 20.46 7.62 18.17
CA GLN A 69 20.47 6.44 19.01
C GLN A 69 19.01 6.01 19.18
N GLU A 70 18.77 4.71 19.15
CA GLU A 70 17.46 4.14 19.49
C GLU A 70 17.09 4.57 20.92
N GLU A 71 16.39 5.69 21.04
CA GLU A 71 15.65 6.05 22.24
C GLU A 71 14.32 5.28 22.20
N ASP A 72 14.23 4.26 23.05
CA ASP A 72 12.97 3.64 23.43
C ASP A 72 11.94 4.73 23.82
N GLY A 73 10.83 4.79 23.07
CA GLY A 73 9.58 5.39 23.58
C GLY A 73 9.15 6.77 23.08
N LYS A 74 9.49 7.21 21.86
CA LYS A 74 8.77 8.33 21.21
C LYS A 74 7.64 7.81 20.32
N TYR A 75 6.41 8.12 20.71
CA TYR A 75 5.19 7.84 19.95
C TYR A 75 5.34 8.38 18.51
N GLU A 76 5.57 7.50 17.54
CA GLU A 76 5.38 7.86 16.15
C GLU A 76 3.93 8.32 15.97
N LYS A 77 3.74 9.55 15.53
CA LYS A 77 2.42 10.08 15.19
C LYS A 77 1.76 9.12 14.19
N GLY A 78 0.53 8.68 14.47
CA GLY A 78 -0.24 7.83 13.56
C GLY A 78 -0.36 8.45 12.17
N LEU A 79 -0.50 7.60 11.15
CA LEU A 79 -0.71 8.05 9.78
C LEU A 79 -2.07 8.75 9.68
N ASP A 80 -2.14 9.88 8.97
CA ASP A 80 -3.41 10.46 8.57
C ASP A 80 -4.01 9.57 7.48
N ILE A 81 -5.06 8.82 7.79
CA ILE A 81 -5.64 7.83 6.86
C ILE A 81 -6.52 8.51 5.81
N ASP A 82 -7.09 9.66 6.12
CA ASP A 82 -8.13 10.27 5.28
C ASP A 82 -7.54 10.73 3.94
N VAL A 83 -6.26 11.11 3.92
CA VAL A 83 -5.53 11.46 2.68
C VAL A 83 -5.23 10.25 1.78
N HIS A 84 -5.45 9.03 2.28
CA HIS A 84 -5.22 7.78 1.57
C HIS A 84 -6.50 7.09 1.10
N ILE A 85 -7.67 7.72 1.31
CA ILE A 85 -8.94 7.23 0.75
C ILE A 85 -8.88 7.32 -0.78
N VAL A 86 -9.34 6.27 -1.47
CA VAL A 86 -9.36 6.21 -2.93
C VAL A 86 -10.73 5.78 -3.46
N GLY A 87 -11.13 6.35 -4.60
CA GLY A 87 -12.46 6.16 -5.17
C GLY A 87 -13.55 6.89 -4.40
N SER A 88 -14.80 6.54 -4.68
CA SER A 88 -15.97 7.15 -4.03
C SER A 88 -16.30 6.53 -2.67
N LEU A 89 -15.73 5.37 -2.34
CA LEU A 89 -15.99 4.69 -1.07
C LEU A 89 -14.97 5.10 0.00
N PRO A 90 -15.36 5.82 1.07
CA PRO A 90 -14.45 6.22 2.16
C PRO A 90 -13.93 5.02 2.98
N THR A 91 -14.49 3.84 2.73
CA THR A 91 -14.10 2.59 3.38
C THR A 91 -12.99 1.83 2.64
N ILE A 92 -12.41 2.43 1.60
CA ILE A 92 -11.26 1.93 0.84
C ILE A 92 -10.09 2.89 1.02
N ILE A 93 -8.97 2.38 1.52
CA ILE A 93 -7.77 3.16 1.82
C ILE A 93 -6.58 2.49 1.13
N TYR A 94 -5.81 3.25 0.36
CA TYR A 94 -4.62 2.78 -0.33
C TYR A 94 -3.40 3.60 0.08
N ILE A 95 -2.44 2.94 0.75
CA ILE A 95 -1.20 3.56 1.22
C ILE A 95 -0.04 3.00 0.39
N PRO A 96 0.54 3.79 -0.54
CA PRO A 96 1.73 3.38 -1.27
C PRO A 96 2.97 3.35 -0.37
N ASP A 97 4.00 2.61 -0.78
CA ASP A 97 5.31 2.55 -0.10
C ASP A 97 5.24 2.40 1.43
N PHE A 98 4.26 1.61 1.90
CA PHE A 98 4.01 1.39 3.32
C PHE A 98 5.21 0.74 4.03
N ILE A 99 5.98 -0.07 3.30
CA ILE A 99 7.27 -0.64 3.73
C ILE A 99 8.39 -0.24 2.78
N TYR A 100 9.63 -0.27 3.27
CA TYR A 100 10.82 -0.07 2.45
C TYR A 100 11.15 -1.31 1.60
N GLN A 101 11.97 -1.10 0.56
CA GLN A 101 12.45 -2.19 -0.29
C GLN A 101 13.24 -3.26 0.49
N SER A 102 14.06 -2.84 1.47
CA SER A 102 14.81 -3.77 2.34
C SER A 102 13.88 -4.63 3.19
N GLU A 103 12.80 -4.04 3.73
CA GLU A 103 11.79 -4.75 4.50
C GLU A 103 11.04 -5.77 3.63
N GLN A 104 10.70 -5.42 2.39
CA GLN A 104 10.13 -6.37 1.44
C GLN A 104 11.07 -7.56 1.20
N SER A 105 12.36 -7.30 0.95
CA SER A 105 13.34 -8.37 0.73
C SER A 105 13.43 -9.31 1.93
N GLN A 106 13.46 -8.77 3.16
CA GLN A 106 13.48 -9.56 4.38
C GLN A 106 12.19 -10.37 4.57
N LEU A 107 11.03 -9.75 4.36
CA LEU A 107 9.74 -10.45 4.46
C LEU A 107 9.65 -11.61 3.46
N LEU A 108 10.08 -11.40 2.21
CA LEU A 108 10.09 -12.46 1.21
C LEU A 108 11.02 -13.60 1.62
N HIS A 109 12.21 -13.29 2.14
CA HIS A 109 13.13 -14.30 2.68
C HIS A 109 12.46 -15.13 3.79
N ASP A 110 11.91 -14.47 4.82
CA ASP A 110 11.28 -15.15 5.97
C ASP A 110 10.06 -16.00 5.54
N ILE A 111 9.29 -15.53 4.55
CA ILE A 111 8.15 -16.26 3.98
C ILE A 111 8.59 -17.55 3.30
N TYR A 112 9.67 -17.53 2.53
CA TYR A 112 10.15 -18.69 1.78
C TYR A 112 11.02 -19.64 2.59
N GLU A 113 11.64 -19.17 3.67
CA GLU A 113 12.31 -20.04 4.67
C GLU A 113 11.32 -20.84 5.53
N ALA A 114 10.03 -20.48 5.52
CA ALA A 114 9.01 -21.27 6.20
C ALA A 114 8.96 -22.72 5.64
N PRO A 115 8.78 -23.75 6.50
CA PRO A 115 8.74 -25.13 6.06
C PRO A 115 7.71 -25.37 4.95
N ALA A 116 8.02 -26.26 4.01
CA ALA A 116 7.11 -26.58 2.89
C ALA A 116 5.70 -27.00 3.36
N SER A 117 5.58 -27.63 4.53
CA SER A 117 4.30 -28.01 5.15
C SER A 117 3.40 -26.83 5.54
N ARG A 118 3.94 -25.60 5.63
CA ARG A 118 3.14 -24.38 5.82
C ARG A 118 2.41 -23.95 4.55
N TRP A 119 2.90 -24.35 3.38
CA TRP A 119 2.26 -24.06 2.11
C TRP A 119 1.16 -25.07 1.82
N LYS A 120 -0.05 -24.57 1.61
CA LYS A 120 -1.18 -25.33 1.09
C LYS A 120 -1.44 -24.91 -0.35
N SER A 121 -1.37 -25.86 -1.27
CA SER A 121 -1.79 -25.64 -2.66
C SER A 121 -3.31 -25.65 -2.73
N LEU A 122 -3.86 -24.59 -3.29
CA LEU A 122 -5.26 -24.45 -3.66
C LEU A 122 -5.37 -24.55 -5.19
N LYS A 123 -6.59 -24.46 -5.74
CA LYS A 123 -6.83 -24.63 -7.18
C LYS A 123 -5.89 -23.82 -8.08
N ASN A 124 -5.80 -22.50 -7.83
CA ASN A 124 -5.05 -21.55 -8.65
C ASN A 124 -3.99 -20.76 -7.88
N ARG A 125 -3.68 -21.11 -6.63
CA ARG A 125 -2.72 -20.35 -5.81
C ARG A 125 -2.18 -21.22 -4.67
N ARG A 126 -1.18 -20.73 -3.95
CA ARG A 126 -0.79 -21.34 -2.67
C ARG A 126 -0.91 -20.35 -1.51
N LEU A 127 -1.06 -20.92 -0.32
CA LEU A 127 -1.41 -20.19 0.90
C LEU A 127 -0.57 -20.67 2.08
N GLN A 128 -0.08 -19.74 2.91
CA GLN A 128 0.28 -20.02 4.30
C GLN A 128 -0.77 -19.46 5.25
N ASN A 129 -0.94 -20.11 6.40
CA ASN A 129 -1.82 -19.66 7.48
C ASN A 129 -0.99 -19.47 8.76
N TRP A 130 -1.13 -18.29 9.38
CA TRP A 130 -0.45 -17.91 10.61
C TRP A 130 -1.41 -17.29 11.63
N GLY A 131 -1.08 -17.45 12.92
CA GLY A 131 -1.89 -16.97 14.03
C GLY A 131 -2.97 -17.96 14.50
N GLY A 132 -3.24 -19.01 13.73
CA GLY A 132 -4.08 -20.13 14.15
C GLY A 132 -5.16 -20.52 13.16
N VAL A 133 -6.04 -21.44 13.55
CA VAL A 133 -7.11 -21.94 12.67
C VAL A 133 -8.41 -21.24 12.98
N VAL A 134 -9.01 -20.57 11.99
CA VAL A 134 -10.32 -19.94 12.11
C VAL A 134 -11.41 -20.99 11.87
N HIS A 135 -12.34 -21.09 12.81
CA HIS A 135 -13.56 -21.89 12.73
C HIS A 135 -14.78 -21.00 12.94
N GLU A 136 -15.98 -21.51 12.66
CA GLU A 136 -17.26 -20.84 12.91
C GLU A 136 -17.40 -20.28 14.35
N LYS A 137 -16.80 -20.96 15.33
CA LYS A 137 -16.88 -20.55 16.74
C LYS A 137 -15.83 -19.49 17.12
N GLY A 138 -14.80 -19.28 16.31
CA GLY A 138 -13.68 -18.36 16.59
C GLY A 138 -12.32 -18.92 16.16
N LEU A 139 -11.25 -18.28 16.62
CA LEU A 139 -9.86 -18.64 16.36
C LEU A 139 -9.34 -19.64 17.40
N LEU A 140 -8.72 -20.72 16.92
CA LEU A 140 -7.78 -21.53 17.68
C LEU A 140 -6.37 -20.95 17.53
N PRO A 141 -5.85 -20.22 18.53
CA PRO A 141 -4.62 -19.45 18.37
C PRO A 141 -3.41 -20.36 18.24
N GLN A 142 -2.47 -19.96 17.39
CA GLN A 142 -1.11 -20.49 17.34
C GLN A 142 -0.12 -19.33 17.39
N PRO A 143 1.11 -19.55 17.91
CA PRO A 143 2.13 -18.52 17.90
C PRO A 143 2.39 -17.97 16.50
N MET A 144 2.45 -16.65 16.39
CA MET A 144 2.84 -15.94 15.18
C MET A 144 4.35 -15.65 15.22
N PRO A 145 5.09 -15.85 14.12
CA PRO A 145 6.50 -15.51 14.06
C PRO A 145 6.75 -14.04 14.39
N SER A 146 7.92 -13.74 14.95
CA SER A 146 8.28 -12.38 15.35
C SER A 146 8.32 -11.42 14.16
N TRP A 147 8.85 -11.84 13.00
CA TRP A 147 8.87 -11.04 11.77
C TRP A 147 7.45 -10.64 11.30
N LEU A 148 6.50 -11.55 11.45
CA LEU A 148 5.10 -11.29 11.10
C LEU A 148 4.42 -10.40 12.15
N THR A 149 4.72 -10.64 13.42
CA THR A 149 4.23 -9.84 14.55
C THR A 149 4.69 -8.38 14.43
N LYS A 150 5.95 -8.13 14.04
CA LYS A 150 6.45 -6.76 13.79
C LYS A 150 5.64 -6.05 12.69
N THR A 151 5.34 -6.77 11.61
CA THR A 151 4.55 -6.23 10.49
C THR A 151 3.11 -5.89 10.93
N THR A 152 2.45 -6.80 11.65
CA THR A 152 1.08 -6.56 12.11
C THR A 152 1.00 -5.46 13.17
N GLN A 153 1.98 -5.36 14.07
CA GLN A 153 2.09 -4.26 15.03
C GLN A 153 2.23 -2.91 14.33
N ARG A 154 3.10 -2.80 13.31
CA ARG A 154 3.24 -1.57 12.52
C ARG A 154 1.94 -1.17 11.85
N ILE A 155 1.21 -2.12 11.27
CA ILE A 155 -0.14 -1.87 10.69
C ILE A 155 -1.07 -1.30 11.77
N CYS A 156 -1.18 -1.95 12.94
CA CYS A 156 -2.03 -1.46 14.02
C CYS A 156 -1.64 -0.07 14.50
N GLN A 157 -0.35 0.19 14.72
CA GLN A 157 0.18 1.46 15.24
C GLN A 157 -0.01 2.62 14.24
N LYS A 158 0.31 2.40 12.96
CA LYS A 158 0.21 3.44 11.93
C LYS A 158 -1.23 3.77 11.59
N THR A 159 -2.14 2.78 11.63
CA THR A 159 -3.53 2.97 11.19
C THR A 159 -4.50 3.25 12.33
N GLY A 160 -4.30 2.68 13.51
CA GLY A 160 -5.27 2.79 14.61
C GLY A 160 -6.65 2.17 14.32
N LEU A 161 -6.82 1.41 13.22
CA LEU A 161 -8.11 0.89 12.78
C LEU A 161 -8.53 -0.41 13.47
N PHE A 162 -7.58 -1.13 14.08
CA PHE A 162 -7.86 -2.40 14.75
C PHE A 162 -8.02 -2.18 16.26
N PRO A 163 -9.13 -2.61 16.88
CA PRO A 163 -9.38 -2.43 18.32
C PRO A 163 -8.48 -3.32 19.19
N SER A 164 -7.74 -4.25 18.59
CA SER A 164 -6.82 -5.19 19.24
C SER A 164 -5.77 -5.68 18.25
N ALA A 165 -4.74 -6.36 18.74
CA ALA A 165 -3.69 -6.91 17.90
C ALA A 165 -4.26 -7.90 16.85
N ILE A 166 -3.91 -7.67 15.58
CA ILE A 166 -4.13 -8.62 14.49
C ILE A 166 -3.57 -9.98 14.90
N ASN A 167 -4.42 -11.01 14.83
CA ASN A 167 -4.12 -12.35 15.34
C ASN A 167 -4.24 -13.45 14.28
N HIS A 168 -4.54 -13.09 13.03
CA HIS A 168 -4.61 -14.04 11.93
C HIS A 168 -4.08 -13.43 10.64
N VAL A 169 -3.15 -14.12 9.99
CA VAL A 169 -2.56 -13.69 8.71
C VAL A 169 -2.59 -14.84 7.71
N LEU A 170 -3.07 -14.52 6.50
CA LEU A 170 -2.97 -15.39 5.35
C LEU A 170 -1.91 -14.85 4.38
N ILE A 171 -0.93 -15.68 4.03
CA ILE A 171 0.08 -15.32 3.03
C ILE A 171 -0.27 -16.00 1.73
N ASN A 172 -0.72 -15.23 0.74
CA ASN A 172 -1.11 -15.76 -0.57
C ASN A 172 0.00 -15.50 -1.58
N GLU A 173 0.33 -16.52 -2.38
CA GLU A 173 1.16 -16.39 -3.56
C GLU A 173 0.37 -16.69 -4.83
N TYR A 174 0.51 -15.80 -5.82
CA TYR A 174 -0.09 -15.91 -7.14
C TYR A 174 0.99 -15.83 -8.21
N LEU A 175 1.15 -16.89 -9.01
CA LEU A 175 1.93 -16.84 -10.24
C LEU A 175 1.26 -15.92 -11.28
N PRO A 176 1.94 -15.54 -12.37
CA PRO A 176 1.25 -15.00 -13.54
C PRO A 176 0.06 -15.88 -13.94
N ASP A 177 -1.04 -15.25 -14.36
CA ASP A 177 -2.31 -15.92 -14.70
C ASP A 177 -3.10 -16.50 -13.52
N GLN A 178 -2.64 -16.30 -12.28
CA GLN A 178 -3.34 -16.75 -11.09
C GLN A 178 -4.02 -15.60 -10.35
N GLY A 179 -5.23 -15.88 -9.88
CA GLY A 179 -6.06 -15.01 -9.08
C GLY A 179 -6.93 -15.76 -8.06
N ILE A 180 -8.02 -15.12 -7.65
CA ILE A 180 -9.01 -15.65 -6.71
C ILE A 180 -10.39 -15.11 -7.10
N MET A 181 -11.36 -16.01 -7.18
CA MET A 181 -12.74 -15.63 -7.52
C MET A 181 -13.33 -14.61 -6.52
N PRO A 182 -14.31 -13.80 -6.94
CA PRO A 182 -15.01 -12.88 -6.05
C PRO A 182 -15.57 -13.58 -4.81
N HIS A 183 -15.26 -13.05 -3.62
CA HIS A 183 -15.67 -13.61 -2.33
C HIS A 183 -15.74 -12.52 -1.25
N GLN A 184 -16.28 -12.86 -0.08
CA GLN A 184 -16.19 -12.05 1.13
C GLN A 184 -15.34 -12.76 2.18
N ASP A 185 -14.83 -11.98 3.12
CA ASP A 185 -14.24 -12.53 4.33
C ASP A 185 -15.32 -13.06 5.28
N GLY A 186 -14.98 -14.13 6.01
CA GLY A 186 -15.92 -14.80 6.90
C GLY A 186 -16.33 -13.96 8.11
N PRO A 187 -17.51 -14.21 8.71
CA PRO A 187 -18.09 -13.37 9.76
C PRO A 187 -17.35 -13.41 11.11
N ALA A 188 -16.29 -14.21 11.24
CA ALA A 188 -15.49 -14.30 12.45
C ALA A 188 -14.55 -13.10 12.66
N TYR A 189 -14.25 -12.35 11.59
CA TYR A 189 -13.32 -11.24 11.64
C TYR A 189 -14.01 -9.93 12.06
N PHE A 190 -13.24 -9.07 12.74
CA PHE A 190 -13.56 -7.65 12.83
C PHE A 190 -13.58 -7.06 11.40
N PRO A 191 -14.51 -6.16 11.03
CA PRO A 191 -14.75 -5.73 9.66
C PRO A 191 -13.70 -4.72 9.15
N VAL A 192 -12.42 -5.06 9.32
CA VAL A 192 -11.25 -4.35 8.79
C VAL A 192 -10.27 -5.40 8.28
N VAL A 193 -9.82 -5.22 7.05
CA VAL A 193 -8.84 -6.10 6.40
C VAL A 193 -7.69 -5.25 5.91
N ALA A 194 -6.46 -5.67 6.23
CA ALA A 194 -5.26 -5.03 5.75
C ALA A 194 -4.48 -5.99 4.84
N ILE A 195 -4.17 -5.58 3.61
CA ILE A 195 -3.46 -6.38 2.62
C ILE A 195 -2.15 -5.67 2.26
N LEU A 196 -1.03 -6.20 2.76
CA LEU A 196 0.30 -5.78 2.34
C LEU A 196 0.68 -6.54 1.07
N SER A 197 0.95 -5.82 -0.02
CA SER A 197 1.31 -6.39 -1.33
C SER A 197 2.82 -6.38 -1.53
N LEU A 198 3.40 -7.47 -2.03
CA LEU A 198 4.83 -7.65 -2.25
C LEU A 198 5.12 -8.14 -3.68
N GLU A 199 6.33 -7.84 -4.15
CA GLU A 199 6.97 -8.36 -5.36
C GLU A 199 6.38 -7.91 -6.70
N SER A 200 5.12 -8.22 -6.99
CA SER A 200 4.51 -7.99 -8.32
C SER A 200 3.16 -7.27 -8.22
N PRO A 201 2.88 -6.28 -9.09
CA PRO A 201 1.61 -5.56 -9.07
C PRO A 201 0.44 -6.45 -9.47
N ILE A 202 -0.75 -6.13 -8.97
CA ILE A 202 -2.00 -6.76 -9.40
C ILE A 202 -3.17 -5.80 -9.26
N THR A 203 -4.26 -6.08 -9.95
CA THR A 203 -5.54 -5.40 -9.71
C THR A 203 -6.43 -6.29 -8.85
N ILE A 204 -6.99 -5.74 -7.79
CA ILE A 204 -8.10 -6.34 -7.05
C ILE A 204 -9.40 -5.65 -7.45
N GLU A 205 -10.42 -6.43 -7.76
CA GLU A 205 -11.75 -5.96 -8.14
C GLU A 205 -12.69 -6.07 -6.95
N PHE A 206 -13.46 -5.01 -6.70
CA PHE A 206 -14.55 -4.98 -5.74
C PHE A 206 -15.86 -4.91 -6.49
N THR A 207 -16.73 -5.92 -6.34
CA THR A 207 -18.06 -5.98 -6.98
C THR A 207 -19.16 -5.97 -5.93
N PRO A 208 -20.27 -5.22 -6.12
CA PRO A 208 -21.37 -5.22 -5.16
C PRO A 208 -21.89 -6.63 -4.90
N HIS A 209 -22.10 -6.95 -3.63
CA HIS A 209 -22.68 -8.22 -3.24
C HIS A 209 -24.15 -8.28 -3.71
N PRO A 210 -24.65 -9.37 -4.32
CA PRO A 210 -26.03 -9.43 -4.80
C PRO A 210 -27.09 -9.05 -3.75
N ARG A 211 -26.85 -9.44 -2.48
CA ARG A 211 -27.70 -9.09 -1.33
C ARG A 211 -27.75 -7.61 -0.96
N SER A 212 -26.79 -6.77 -1.39
CA SER A 212 -26.89 -5.32 -1.15
C SER A 212 -27.94 -4.69 -2.05
N LYS A 213 -28.06 -5.15 -3.30
CA LYS A 213 -29.09 -4.71 -4.25
C LYS A 213 -30.52 -5.00 -3.78
N ASP A 214 -30.72 -6.08 -3.03
CA ASP A 214 -32.03 -6.44 -2.48
C ASP A 214 -32.47 -5.55 -1.31
N ARG A 215 -31.53 -4.96 -0.54
CA ARG A 215 -31.89 -4.10 0.61
C ARG A 215 -32.51 -2.79 0.17
N ASP A 216 -31.99 -2.18 -0.89
CA ASP A 216 -32.49 -0.90 -1.40
C ASP A 216 -33.90 -1.02 -1.99
N LEU A 217 -34.27 -2.21 -2.49
CA LEU A 217 -35.62 -2.48 -3.00
C LEU A 217 -36.67 -2.68 -1.89
N SER A 218 -36.25 -3.00 -0.66
CA SER A 218 -37.15 -3.32 0.45
C SER A 218 -37.62 -2.11 1.28
N VAL A 219 -37.12 -0.90 1.02
CA VAL A 219 -37.48 0.33 1.75
C VAL A 219 -38.56 1.15 1.04
N SER A 220 -38.99 0.75 -0.16
CA SER A 220 -39.94 1.52 -0.99
C SER A 220 -41.38 1.00 -0.99
N GLU A 221 -41.87 0.46 0.14
CA GLU A 221 -43.28 0.01 0.30
C GLU A 221 -44.10 0.87 1.29
N THR A 222 -43.82 2.17 1.39
CA THR A 222 -44.76 3.14 2.02
C THR A 222 -44.73 4.51 1.37
N ALA A 223 -45.19 4.63 0.12
CA ALA A 223 -45.69 5.90 -0.41
C ALA A 223 -46.67 5.66 -1.56
N ILE A 224 -47.96 5.79 -1.25
CA ILE A 224 -49.03 5.85 -2.25
C ILE A 224 -49.00 7.25 -2.88
N GLY A 225 -48.73 7.31 -4.19
CA GLY A 225 -49.24 8.33 -5.11
C GLY A 225 -48.47 9.66 -5.24
N GLN A 226 -47.68 9.79 -6.31
CA GLN A 226 -47.70 10.93 -7.26
C GLN A 226 -46.69 10.69 -8.40
N GLU A 227 -47.20 10.73 -9.64
CA GLU A 227 -46.43 10.65 -10.89
C GLU A 227 -45.77 12.00 -11.23
N ASP A 228 -44.74 11.91 -12.08
CA ASP A 228 -43.99 12.99 -12.75
C ASP A 228 -42.95 13.76 -11.93
N SER A 229 -41.81 13.12 -11.73
CA SER A 229 -40.50 13.79 -11.65
C SER A 229 -39.45 12.92 -12.32
N PRO A 230 -38.51 13.48 -13.10
CA PRO A 230 -37.44 12.70 -13.69
C PRO A 230 -36.61 12.14 -12.53
N SER A 231 -36.76 10.84 -12.30
CA SER A 231 -35.98 10.09 -11.34
C SER A 231 -34.50 10.30 -11.65
N ILE A 232 -33.80 11.02 -10.77
CA ILE A 232 -32.34 10.92 -10.67
C ILE A 232 -32.07 9.52 -10.11
N ASN A 233 -32.17 8.52 -10.98
CA ASN A 233 -31.67 7.18 -10.74
C ASN A 233 -30.19 7.19 -11.13
N SER A 234 -29.30 6.92 -10.17
CA SER A 234 -27.99 6.27 -10.28
C SER A 234 -26.89 7.00 -9.48
N ASP A 235 -26.69 6.59 -8.24
CA ASP A 235 -25.35 6.57 -7.61
C ASP A 235 -25.23 5.19 -6.95
N GLU A 236 -25.18 4.13 -7.76
CA GLU A 236 -23.95 3.50 -8.30
C GLU A 236 -23.15 2.76 -7.22
N HIS A 237 -23.75 1.70 -6.67
CA HIS A 237 -23.00 0.51 -6.28
C HIS A 237 -22.39 -0.11 -7.53
N ASP A 238 -21.35 0.51 -8.06
CA ASP A 238 -20.62 0.03 -9.22
C ASP A 238 -19.38 -0.71 -8.79
N SER A 239 -19.06 -1.80 -9.50
CA SER A 239 -17.79 -2.47 -9.25
C SER A 239 -16.64 -1.58 -9.71
N PHE A 240 -15.58 -1.59 -8.93
CA PHE A 240 -14.37 -0.81 -9.19
C PHE A 240 -13.14 -1.68 -8.95
N SER A 241 -11.98 -1.15 -9.31
CA SER A 241 -10.72 -1.86 -9.20
C SER A 241 -9.67 -1.00 -8.50
N ILE A 242 -8.72 -1.66 -7.83
CA ILE A 242 -7.59 -1.00 -7.19
C ILE A 242 -6.30 -1.67 -7.66
N LEU A 243 -5.36 -0.88 -8.17
CA LEU A 243 -4.03 -1.33 -8.55
C LEU A 243 -3.14 -1.41 -7.30
N LEU A 244 -2.70 -2.62 -6.95
CA LEU A 244 -1.87 -2.88 -5.79
C LEU A 244 -0.41 -3.02 -6.21
N MET A 245 0.35 -1.93 -6.07
CA MET A 245 1.80 -1.94 -6.29
C MET A 245 2.55 -2.70 -5.18
N PRO A 246 3.75 -3.25 -5.47
CA PRO A 246 4.62 -3.79 -4.42
C PRO A 246 4.85 -2.77 -3.30
N ARG A 247 5.02 -3.25 -2.06
CA ARG A 247 5.20 -2.48 -0.83
C ARG A 247 4.00 -1.64 -0.38
N SER A 248 2.89 -1.67 -1.10
CA SER A 248 1.67 -0.92 -0.71
C SER A 248 0.79 -1.70 0.27
N LEU A 249 0.04 -0.94 1.07
CA LEU A 249 -0.98 -1.45 1.99
C LEU A 249 -2.36 -1.02 1.49
N LEU A 250 -3.21 -1.99 1.16
CA LEU A 250 -4.63 -1.78 0.96
C LEU A 250 -5.36 -2.06 2.26
N ILE A 251 -6.28 -1.19 2.65
CA ILE A 251 -7.23 -1.44 3.73
C ILE A 251 -8.65 -1.28 3.18
N PHE A 252 -9.51 -2.24 3.51
CA PHE A 252 -10.94 -2.08 3.32
C PHE A 252 -11.69 -2.44 4.59
N LYS A 253 -12.75 -1.69 4.88
CA LYS A 253 -13.54 -1.80 6.12
C LYS A 253 -15.03 -1.61 5.91
N ASP A 254 -15.83 -1.83 6.95
CA ASP A 254 -17.25 -1.46 7.03
C ASP A 254 -18.05 -1.84 5.77
N HIS A 255 -18.54 -0.86 5.00
CA HIS A 255 -19.34 -1.06 3.79
C HIS A 255 -18.59 -1.84 2.72
N ALA A 256 -17.31 -1.53 2.44
CA ALA A 256 -16.50 -2.31 1.52
C ALA A 256 -16.26 -3.75 2.00
N TYR A 257 -16.26 -3.98 3.31
CA TYR A 257 -16.13 -5.34 3.88
C TYR A 257 -17.43 -6.15 3.77
N THR A 258 -18.57 -5.50 4.01
CA THR A 258 -19.88 -6.16 4.17
C THR A 258 -20.69 -6.25 2.88
N ASP A 259 -20.59 -5.25 2.01
CA ASP A 259 -21.49 -5.08 0.87
C ASP A 259 -20.79 -5.28 -0.49
N TYR A 260 -19.49 -5.57 -0.49
CA TYR A 260 -18.73 -5.93 -1.68
C TYR A 260 -18.12 -7.32 -1.58
N LEU A 261 -18.12 -8.03 -2.71
CA LEU A 261 -17.22 -9.12 -3.00
C LEU A 261 -15.89 -8.53 -3.48
N HIS A 262 -14.79 -9.22 -3.21
CA HIS A 262 -13.49 -8.88 -3.76
C HIS A 262 -12.81 -10.08 -4.42
N GLY A 263 -12.08 -9.84 -5.50
CA GLY A 263 -11.45 -10.87 -6.30
C GLY A 263 -10.24 -10.38 -7.07
N ILE A 264 -9.45 -11.32 -7.56
CA ILE A 264 -8.31 -11.08 -8.45
C ILE A 264 -8.55 -11.92 -9.69
N GLN A 265 -8.55 -11.31 -10.86
CA GLN A 265 -8.71 -12.02 -12.12
C GLN A 265 -7.47 -12.88 -12.45
N ASP A 266 -7.72 -14.07 -12.97
CA ASP A 266 -6.70 -14.91 -13.61
C ASP A 266 -6.23 -14.18 -14.90
N SER A 267 -5.05 -13.55 -14.83
CA SER A 267 -4.46 -12.84 -15.98
C SER A 267 -2.95 -12.64 -15.84
N VAL A 268 -2.25 -12.71 -16.98
CA VAL A 268 -0.83 -12.33 -17.16
C VAL A 268 -0.61 -10.85 -17.46
N SER A 269 -1.67 -10.11 -17.78
CA SER A 269 -1.62 -8.70 -18.14
C SER A 269 -2.66 -7.88 -17.39
N LEU A 270 -2.24 -6.81 -16.75
CA LEU A 270 -3.12 -5.80 -16.17
C LEU A 270 -3.28 -4.70 -17.21
N ASN A 271 -4.44 -4.66 -17.86
CA ASN A 271 -4.80 -3.58 -18.75
C ASN A 271 -5.73 -2.65 -17.98
N LEU A 272 -5.23 -1.47 -17.59
CA LEU A 272 -6.02 -0.53 -16.79
C LEU A 272 -7.22 0.06 -17.55
N ASP A 273 -7.20 0.04 -18.89
CA ASP A 273 -8.31 0.53 -19.72
C ASP A 273 -9.46 -0.50 -19.80
N LYS A 274 -9.15 -1.79 -19.66
CA LYS A 274 -10.13 -2.90 -19.62
C LYS A 274 -10.57 -3.25 -18.21
N ALA A 275 -9.74 -2.93 -17.21
CA ALA A 275 -10.17 -3.00 -15.83
C ALA A 275 -11.32 -2.00 -15.64
N ARG A 276 -12.34 -2.39 -14.87
CA ARG A 276 -13.33 -1.43 -14.36
C ARG A 276 -12.60 -0.25 -13.68
N ILE A 277 -13.27 0.89 -13.51
CA ILE A 277 -12.68 2.14 -12.97
C ILE A 277 -11.61 1.84 -11.91
N VAL A 278 -10.33 2.08 -12.27
CA VAL A 278 -9.19 1.85 -11.37
C VAL A 278 -8.97 3.11 -10.56
N VAL A 279 -9.45 3.08 -9.31
CA VAL A 279 -9.68 4.30 -8.53
C VAL A 279 -8.43 4.95 -7.95
N ASN A 280 -7.28 4.26 -7.97
CA ASN A 280 -6.02 4.76 -7.42
C ASN A 280 -4.94 5.02 -8.49
N THR A 281 -5.34 5.17 -9.75
CA THR A 281 -4.38 5.35 -10.86
C THR A 281 -3.55 6.63 -10.69
N ALA A 282 -4.16 7.73 -10.26
CA ALA A 282 -3.46 9.01 -10.05
C ALA A 282 -2.33 8.88 -9.01
N GLN A 283 -2.62 8.26 -7.86
CA GLN A 283 -1.66 8.06 -6.78
C GLN A 283 -0.48 7.19 -7.23
N VAL A 284 -0.74 6.15 -8.05
CA VAL A 284 0.33 5.31 -8.59
C VAL A 284 1.16 6.05 -9.63
N MET A 285 0.55 6.92 -10.43
CA MET A 285 1.26 7.68 -11.47
C MET A 285 2.14 8.77 -10.89
N GLU A 286 1.70 9.49 -9.86
CA GLU A 286 2.50 10.50 -9.16
C GLU A 286 3.81 9.92 -8.59
N LEU A 287 3.74 8.70 -8.04
CA LEU A 287 4.92 7.98 -7.54
C LEU A 287 5.86 7.59 -8.68
N LYS A 288 5.30 7.08 -9.78
CA LYS A 288 6.10 6.72 -10.95
C LYS A 288 6.75 7.93 -11.61
N GLU A 289 6.06 9.06 -11.71
CA GLU A 289 6.64 10.30 -12.21
C GLU A 289 7.81 10.74 -11.33
N THR A 290 7.65 10.65 -10.00
CA THR A 290 8.73 10.93 -9.05
C THR A 290 9.94 9.99 -9.25
N GLU A 291 9.71 8.71 -9.59
CA GLU A 291 10.77 7.75 -9.96
C GLU A 291 11.36 8.03 -11.37
N LEU A 292 10.56 8.55 -12.31
CA LEU A 292 10.89 8.71 -13.74
C LEU A 292 11.39 10.10 -14.16
N LEU A 293 11.51 11.08 -13.26
CA LEU A 293 12.15 12.39 -13.52
C LEU A 293 13.65 12.32 -13.94
N HIS A 294 14.13 11.14 -14.35
CA HIS A 294 15.40 10.88 -15.04
C HIS A 294 15.23 10.64 -16.56
N GLY A 295 14.04 10.80 -17.16
CA GLY A 295 13.87 10.67 -18.61
C GLY A 295 12.64 11.38 -19.18
N ASP A 296 12.82 12.11 -20.28
CA ASP A 296 11.76 12.73 -21.08
C ASP A 296 10.80 11.69 -21.66
N VAL A 297 9.51 11.68 -21.29
CA VAL A 297 8.46 11.06 -22.13
C VAL A 297 7.07 11.74 -21.97
N ASN A 298 6.44 12.01 -23.11
CA ASN A 298 5.02 12.40 -23.29
C ASN A 298 4.04 11.39 -22.66
N MET A 299 3.15 11.85 -21.77
CA MET A 299 2.10 11.02 -21.15
C MET A 299 0.78 11.06 -21.93
N CYS A 300 0.57 10.06 -22.78
CA CYS A 300 -0.76 9.64 -23.25
C CYS A 300 -0.73 8.20 -23.77
N GLN A 301 -0.31 7.24 -22.93
CA GLN A 301 -0.32 5.82 -23.29
C GLN A 301 -0.96 4.97 -22.19
N SER A 302 -1.91 4.13 -22.62
CA SER A 302 -2.50 3.02 -21.85
C SER A 302 -1.46 2.34 -20.97
N ILE A 303 -1.65 2.33 -19.66
CA ILE A 303 -0.71 1.69 -18.74
C ILE A 303 -1.02 0.19 -18.75
N MET A 304 -0.15 -0.59 -19.37
CA MET A 304 -0.24 -2.04 -19.38
C MET A 304 0.90 -2.62 -18.54
N PHE A 305 0.55 -3.38 -17.50
CA PHE A 305 1.55 -4.14 -16.73
C PHE A 305 1.52 -5.60 -17.14
N ARG A 306 2.66 -6.13 -17.58
CA ARG A 306 2.82 -7.56 -17.79
C ARG A 306 3.37 -8.21 -16.52
N ARG A 307 2.64 -9.18 -15.96
CA ARG A 307 3.07 -9.94 -14.80
C ARG A 307 4.07 -11.01 -15.25
N THR A 308 5.34 -10.80 -14.92
CA THR A 308 6.43 -11.75 -15.21
C THR A 308 6.92 -12.47 -13.96
N SER A 309 6.58 -11.95 -12.78
CA SER A 309 6.92 -12.51 -11.47
C SER A 309 5.66 -12.87 -10.68
N LYS A 310 5.83 -13.71 -9.66
CA LYS A 310 4.79 -14.03 -8.68
C LYS A 310 4.45 -12.79 -7.84
N ARG A 311 3.20 -12.71 -7.39
CA ARG A 311 2.77 -11.75 -6.38
C ARG A 311 2.66 -12.48 -5.04
N VAL A 312 3.17 -11.86 -3.98
CA VAL A 312 2.94 -12.30 -2.61
C VAL A 312 2.12 -11.25 -1.87
N SER A 313 1.25 -11.66 -0.96
CA SER A 313 0.52 -10.72 -0.11
C SER A 313 0.25 -11.28 1.27
N LEU A 314 0.28 -10.41 2.28
CA LEU A 314 -0.10 -10.72 3.65
C LEU A 314 -1.48 -10.11 3.89
N THR A 315 -2.50 -10.95 4.04
CA THR A 315 -3.84 -10.52 4.43
C THR A 315 -3.99 -10.66 5.94
N CYS A 316 -3.95 -9.51 6.61
CA CYS A 316 -3.91 -9.35 8.05
C CYS A 316 -5.30 -9.00 8.59
N ARG A 317 -5.79 -9.81 9.55
CA ARG A 317 -7.14 -9.69 10.10
C ARG A 317 -7.15 -9.91 11.62
N LEU A 318 -8.15 -9.35 12.27
CA LEU A 318 -8.45 -9.60 13.68
C LEU A 318 -9.65 -10.53 13.80
N VAL A 319 -9.49 -11.67 14.45
CA VAL A 319 -10.60 -12.53 14.89
C VAL A 319 -11.00 -12.14 16.31
N LEU A 320 -12.27 -11.82 16.52
CA LEU A 320 -12.77 -11.29 17.80
C LEU A 320 -12.88 -12.37 18.89
N LYS A 321 -13.35 -13.57 18.52
CA LYS A 321 -13.54 -14.69 19.45
C LYS A 321 -12.33 -15.62 19.39
N VAL A 322 -11.58 -15.74 20.48
CA VAL A 322 -10.39 -16.61 20.57
C VAL A 322 -10.64 -17.69 21.62
N HIS A 323 -10.48 -18.97 21.24
CA HIS A 323 -10.69 -20.12 22.11
C HIS A 323 -9.35 -20.78 22.43
N LYS A 324 -9.01 -20.88 23.72
CA LYS A 324 -7.78 -21.55 24.16
C LYS A 324 -7.87 -23.08 24.11
N ASN A 325 -9.08 -23.65 24.10
CA ASN A 325 -9.35 -25.09 24.00
C ASN A 325 -10.66 -25.32 23.23
N LEU A 326 -10.65 -26.09 22.12
CA LEU A 326 -11.90 -26.45 21.41
C LEU A 326 -12.58 -27.72 21.95
N PHE A 327 -11.94 -28.42 22.90
CA PHE A 327 -12.50 -29.62 23.53
C PHE A 327 -12.84 -29.31 24.98
N LYS A 328 -14.09 -28.96 25.25
CA LYS A 328 -14.78 -29.43 26.45
C LYS A 328 -15.78 -30.46 25.95
N PHE A 329 -15.57 -31.70 26.41
CA PHE A 329 -16.26 -32.97 26.17
C PHE A 329 -17.59 -32.89 25.42
#